data_AF-B7RTC9-F1
#
_entry.id   AF-B7RTC9-F1
#
_cell.length_a   1.000
_cell.length_b   1.000
_cell.length_c   1.000
_cell.angle_alpha   90.00
_cell.angle_beta   90.00
_cell.angle_gamma   90.00
#
_symmetry.space_group_name_H-M   'P 1'
#
loop_
_entity.id
_entity.type
_entity.pdbx_description
1 polymer ?
#
loop_
_entity_poly.entity_id
_entity_poly.type
_entity_poly.pdbx_seq_one_letter_code
_entity_poly.pdbx_strand_id
1 'polypeptide(L)'
;MVLLDGVFYHLHANGTTHIADVDMKTPYACVTHFKPEVSLICNDELTFDRLKIKIDEMVLSKNLIYAIRVAGTFKSIKARSVPKQEAYRPLVDVAGDQKEFLFEDTQGTLVGFYTPNFMGSVTVPGYHLHFISNDRENGGHLLGCVSGDVEISVQSIDQLMLDLPHSVEYLTASLNNDVREDLDKAEH
;
A
#
# COMPACT_ATOMS: atom_id res chain seq x y z
N MET A 1 4.37 3.28 -5.72
CA MET A 1 5.75 2.80 -5.49
C MET A 1 5.70 1.66 -4.49
N VAL A 2 6.56 0.65 -4.64
CA VAL A 2 6.74 -0.43 -3.66
C VAL A 2 8.21 -0.46 -3.23
N LEU A 3 8.48 -0.55 -1.93
CA LEU A 3 9.79 -0.87 -1.39
C LEU A 3 9.75 -2.31 -0.86
N LEU A 4 10.56 -3.19 -1.44
CA LEU A 4 10.64 -4.58 -1.01
C LEU A 4 12.10 -5.03 -0.95
N ASP A 5 12.50 -5.58 0.21
CA ASP A 5 13.83 -6.11 0.46
C ASP A 5 14.97 -5.15 0.05
N GLY A 6 14.77 -3.85 0.31
CA GLY A 6 15.74 -2.77 0.04
C GLY A 6 15.72 -2.21 -1.38
N VAL A 7 14.84 -2.69 -2.26
CA VAL A 7 14.72 -2.23 -3.65
C VAL A 7 13.42 -1.45 -3.85
N PHE A 8 13.54 -0.25 -4.41
CA PHE A 8 12.39 0.56 -4.81
C PHE A 8 11.91 0.18 -6.22
N TYR A 9 10.62 -0.07 -6.35
CA TYR A 9 9.94 -0.35 -7.61
C TYR A 9 8.90 0.73 -7.90
N HIS A 10 8.99 1.29 -9.11
CA HIS A 10 7.99 2.20 -9.64
C HIS A 10 6.87 1.40 -10.31
N LEU A 11 5.63 1.62 -9.86
CA LEU A 11 4.43 0.96 -10.38
C LEU A 11 3.78 1.86 -11.43
N HIS A 12 3.89 1.50 -12.71
CA HIS A 12 3.43 2.35 -13.81
C HIS A 12 1.93 2.19 -14.08
N ALA A 13 1.32 3.22 -14.69
CA ALA A 13 -0.10 3.23 -15.06
C ALA A 13 -0.49 2.24 -16.17
N ASN A 14 0.46 1.52 -16.76
CA ASN A 14 0.23 0.41 -17.67
C ASN A 14 0.30 -0.97 -16.96
N GLY A 15 0.43 -0.99 -15.63
CA GLY A 15 0.50 -2.21 -14.81
C GLY A 15 1.90 -2.79 -14.65
N THR A 16 2.87 -2.30 -15.43
CA THR A 16 4.26 -2.77 -15.38
C THR A 16 5.05 -2.13 -14.24
N THR A 17 6.13 -2.79 -13.84
CA THR A 17 7.03 -2.31 -12.80
C THR A 17 8.47 -2.22 -13.26
N HIS A 18 9.17 -1.20 -12.78
CA HIS A 18 10.60 -1.00 -13.03
C HIS A 18 11.30 -0.65 -11.73
N ILE A 19 12.58 -1.00 -11.61
CA ILE A 19 13.42 -0.51 -10.50
C ILE A 19 13.49 1.01 -10.62
N ALA A 20 13.16 1.70 -9.52
CA ALA A 20 13.25 3.15 -9.47
C ALA A 20 14.70 3.62 -9.46
N ASP A 21 14.99 4.72 -10.14
CA ASP A 21 16.27 5.40 -10.04
C ASP A 21 16.48 5.90 -8.60
N VAL A 22 17.72 5.82 -8.11
CA VAL A 22 18.10 6.28 -6.77
C VAL A 22 17.90 7.79 -6.59
N ASP A 23 17.96 8.56 -7.68
CA ASP A 23 17.75 10.00 -7.66
C ASP A 23 16.26 10.39 -7.82
N MET A 24 15.38 9.40 -7.98
CA MET A 24 13.94 9.64 -8.12
C MET A 24 13.36 10.19 -6.80
N LYS A 25 12.63 11.30 -6.90
CA LYS A 25 11.97 11.94 -5.75
C LYS A 25 10.57 11.36 -5.52
N THR A 26 10.09 11.48 -4.29
CA THR A 26 8.71 11.13 -3.92
C THR A 26 8.01 12.29 -3.19
N PRO A 27 6.74 12.58 -3.48
CA PRO A 27 5.95 13.51 -2.69
C PRO A 27 5.40 12.88 -1.40
N TYR A 28 5.35 11.55 -1.33
CA TYR A 28 4.82 10.80 -0.18
C TYR A 28 5.34 9.35 -0.19
N ALA A 29 5.80 8.85 0.96
CA ALA A 29 6.16 7.46 1.14
C ALA A 29 6.04 7.05 2.61
N CYS A 30 5.64 5.79 2.84
CA CYS A 30 5.77 5.13 4.13
C CYS A 30 6.77 3.99 3.99
N VAL A 31 7.79 3.96 4.84
CA VAL A 31 8.84 2.94 4.82
C VAL A 31 9.19 2.51 6.24
N THR A 32 9.66 1.28 6.40
CA THR A 32 10.19 0.78 7.67
C THR A 32 11.25 -0.28 7.41
N HIS A 33 12.11 -0.52 8.39
CA HIS A 33 12.96 -1.70 8.41
C HIS A 33 12.13 -2.90 8.88
N PHE A 34 11.61 -3.65 7.91
CA PHE A 34 10.71 -4.77 8.20
C PHE A 34 11.47 -5.95 8.84
N LYS A 35 11.03 -6.34 10.03
CA LYS A 35 11.46 -7.51 10.80
C LYS A 35 10.20 -8.12 11.42
N PRO A 36 9.64 -9.19 10.82
CA PRO A 36 8.36 -9.73 11.27
C PRO A 36 8.45 -10.25 12.69
N GLU A 37 7.45 -9.93 13.50
CA GLU A 37 7.31 -10.37 14.89
C GLU A 37 6.47 -11.65 14.96
N VAL A 38 5.45 -11.72 14.10
CA VAL A 38 4.53 -12.87 14.00
C VAL A 38 4.35 -13.21 12.53
N SER A 39 4.39 -14.51 12.23
CA SER A 39 4.08 -15.06 10.91
C SER A 39 3.08 -16.20 11.02
N LEU A 40 2.22 -16.32 10.01
CA LEU A 40 1.19 -17.35 9.88
C LEU A 40 1.18 -17.89 8.45
N ILE A 41 1.30 -19.20 8.30
CA ILE A 41 1.07 -19.88 7.02
C ILE A 41 -0.43 -20.14 6.90
N CYS A 42 -1.02 -19.71 5.79
CA CYS A 42 -2.42 -19.95 5.45
C CYS A 42 -2.50 -20.64 4.09
N ASN A 43 -3.10 -21.83 4.06
CA ASN A 43 -3.30 -22.63 2.85
C ASN A 43 -4.78 -22.63 2.41
N ASP A 44 -5.54 -21.67 2.92
CA ASP A 44 -6.95 -21.49 2.59
C ASP A 44 -7.11 -20.38 1.55
N GLU A 45 -8.12 -20.52 0.69
CA GLU A 45 -8.52 -19.43 -0.18
C GLU A 45 -9.20 -18.32 0.63
N LEU A 46 -8.58 -17.13 0.69
CA LEU A 46 -9.12 -16.00 1.42
C LEU A 46 -9.45 -14.85 0.46
N THR A 47 -10.69 -14.35 0.55
CA THR A 47 -11.00 -13.01 0.01
C THR A 47 -10.23 -11.94 0.80
N PHE A 48 -10.10 -10.74 0.23
CA PHE A 48 -9.41 -9.65 0.92
C PHE A 48 -9.99 -9.33 2.30
N ASP A 49 -11.32 -9.38 2.46
CA ASP A 49 -11.96 -9.20 3.77
C ASP A 49 -11.59 -10.30 4.77
N ARG A 50 -11.53 -11.56 4.33
CA ARG A 50 -11.09 -12.66 5.18
C ARG A 50 -9.60 -12.57 5.52
N LEU A 51 -8.76 -12.12 4.58
CA LEU A 51 -7.34 -11.84 4.81
C LEU A 51 -7.16 -10.75 5.87
N LYS A 52 -7.92 -9.64 5.79
CA LYS A 52 -7.92 -8.59 6.82
C LYS A 52 -8.31 -9.14 8.19
N ILE A 53 -9.35 -9.97 8.29
CA ILE A 53 -9.74 -10.63 9.55
C ILE A 53 -8.60 -11.49 10.10
N LYS A 54 -7.89 -12.24 9.24
CA LYS A 54 -6.73 -13.04 9.66
C LYS A 54 -5.60 -12.19 10.21
N ILE A 55 -5.30 -11.06 9.57
CA ILE A 55 -4.29 -10.12 10.07
C ILE A 55 -4.75 -9.48 11.39
N ASP A 56 -6.04 -9.14 11.52
CA ASP A 56 -6.64 -8.59 12.76
C ASP A 56 -6.47 -9.55 13.94
N GLU A 57 -6.63 -10.86 13.72
CA GLU A 57 -6.41 -11.91 14.72
C GLU A 57 -4.94 -12.03 15.17
N MET A 58 -3.99 -11.54 14.37
CA MET A 58 -2.55 -11.58 14.67
C MET A 58 -2.06 -10.39 15.49
N VAL A 59 -2.87 -9.34 15.66
CA VAL A 59 -2.46 -8.08 16.29
C VAL A 59 -3.20 -7.80 17.60
N LEU A 60 -2.51 -7.17 18.54
CA LEU A 60 -3.04 -6.96 19.90
C LEU A 60 -3.99 -5.75 20.00
N SER A 61 -3.81 -4.73 19.16
CA SER A 61 -4.55 -3.47 19.27
C SER A 61 -4.64 -2.73 17.95
N LYS A 62 -5.82 -2.19 17.63
CA LYS A 62 -6.03 -1.32 16.46
C LYS A 62 -5.52 0.12 16.66
N ASN A 63 -4.88 0.40 17.79
CA ASN A 63 -4.30 1.71 18.10
C ASN A 63 -2.80 1.82 17.74
N LEU A 64 -2.20 0.75 17.19
CA LEU A 64 -0.83 0.76 16.68
C LEU A 64 -0.83 0.69 15.15
N ILE A 65 0.27 1.15 14.55
CA ILE A 65 0.56 0.94 13.14
C ILE A 65 1.17 -0.46 12.99
N TYR A 66 0.85 -1.14 11.89
CA TYR A 66 1.47 -2.43 11.58
C TYR A 66 2.04 -2.42 10.17
N ALA A 67 3.27 -2.89 10.01
CA ALA A 67 3.82 -3.25 8.72
C ALA A 67 3.40 -4.68 8.38
N ILE A 68 2.95 -4.89 7.14
CA ILE A 68 2.35 -6.15 6.70
C ILE A 68 3.05 -6.61 5.43
N ARG A 69 3.39 -7.89 5.39
CA ARG A 69 3.86 -8.60 4.19
C ARG A 69 3.04 -9.88 4.03
N VAL A 70 2.44 -10.08 2.86
CA VAL A 70 1.76 -11.33 2.49
C VAL A 70 2.42 -11.87 1.24
N ALA A 71 3.11 -13.00 1.32
CA ALA A 71 3.86 -13.57 0.20
C ALA A 71 3.32 -14.96 -0.15
N GLY A 72 3.15 -15.24 -1.44
CA GLY A 72 2.70 -16.54 -1.91
C GLY A 72 1.92 -16.47 -3.22
N THR A 73 0.91 -17.34 -3.33
CA THR A 73 0.04 -17.45 -4.49
C THR A 73 -1.25 -16.66 -4.33
N PHE A 74 -1.76 -16.11 -5.42
CA PHE A 74 -3.01 -15.39 -5.48
C PHE A 74 -3.78 -15.87 -6.70
N LYS A 75 -5.02 -16.33 -6.48
CA LYS A 75 -5.94 -16.67 -7.57
C LYS A 75 -6.32 -15.43 -8.34
N SER A 76 -6.53 -14.32 -7.63
CA SER A 76 -6.73 -13.02 -8.27
C SER A 76 -6.16 -11.89 -7.44
N ILE A 77 -5.61 -10.89 -8.13
CA ILE A 77 -5.26 -9.59 -7.60
C ILE A 77 -5.98 -8.54 -8.45
N LYS A 78 -6.77 -7.70 -7.80
CA LYS A 78 -7.26 -6.45 -8.36
C LYS A 78 -6.39 -5.32 -7.84
N ALA A 79 -5.74 -4.61 -8.74
CA ALA A 79 -4.87 -3.48 -8.40
C ALA A 79 -5.16 -2.27 -9.29
N ARG A 80 -4.66 -1.10 -8.90
CA ARG A 80 -4.68 0.12 -9.70
C ARG A 80 -3.33 0.82 -9.75
N SER A 81 -3.15 1.69 -10.73
CA SER A 81 -2.12 2.72 -10.70
C SER A 81 -2.66 4.01 -11.30
N VAL A 82 -2.18 5.15 -10.78
CA VAL A 82 -2.58 6.48 -11.20
C VAL A 82 -1.65 7.01 -12.29
N PRO A 83 -2.17 7.70 -13.32
CA PRO A 83 -1.34 8.27 -14.37
C PRO A 83 -0.47 9.42 -13.86
N LYS A 84 0.70 9.61 -14.48
CA LYS A 84 1.55 10.77 -14.25
C LYS A 84 0.74 12.06 -14.46
N GLN A 85 0.87 13.01 -13.53
CA GLN A 85 0.25 14.32 -13.63
C GLN A 85 1.28 15.35 -14.11
N GLU A 86 0.88 16.20 -15.06
CA GLU A 86 1.64 17.39 -15.49
C GLU A 86 1.09 18.68 -14.86
N ALA A 87 -0.21 18.69 -14.52
CA ALA A 87 -0.85 19.72 -13.71
C ALA A 87 -1.49 19.05 -12.49
N TYR A 88 -1.06 19.46 -11.29
CA TYR A 88 -1.48 18.80 -10.06
C TYR A 88 -2.94 19.11 -9.73
N ARG A 89 -3.73 18.04 -9.65
CA ARG A 89 -5.13 18.05 -9.23
C ARG A 89 -5.26 17.35 -7.88
N PRO A 90 -6.35 17.58 -7.11
CA PRO A 90 -6.69 16.78 -5.95
C PRO A 90 -6.62 15.28 -6.24
N LEU A 91 -6.10 14.49 -5.30
CA LEU A 91 -5.87 13.04 -5.49
C LEU A 91 -7.16 12.30 -5.85
N VAL A 92 -8.29 12.68 -5.24
CA VAL A 92 -9.61 12.09 -5.53
C VAL A 92 -10.01 12.25 -7.00
N ASP A 93 -9.66 13.36 -7.64
CA ASP A 93 -9.92 13.58 -9.07
C ASP A 93 -9.02 12.71 -9.94
N VAL A 94 -7.77 12.52 -9.52
CA VAL A 94 -6.78 11.69 -10.23
C VAL A 94 -7.10 10.20 -10.10
N ALA A 95 -7.62 9.76 -8.96
CA ALA A 95 -8.08 8.39 -8.76
C ALA A 95 -9.23 8.04 -9.74
N GLY A 96 -10.06 9.01 -10.15
CA GLY A 96 -11.04 8.83 -11.22
C GLY A 96 -10.43 8.45 -12.58
N ASP A 97 -9.17 8.81 -12.83
CA ASP A 97 -8.42 8.50 -14.06
C ASP A 97 -7.57 7.22 -13.94
N GLN A 98 -7.71 6.48 -12.83
CA GLN A 98 -6.90 5.29 -12.54
C GLN A 98 -7.04 4.20 -13.61
N LYS A 99 -5.97 3.42 -13.75
CA LYS A 99 -5.99 2.19 -14.52
C LYS A 99 -6.05 1.02 -13.57
N GLU A 100 -7.10 0.21 -13.70
CA GLU A 100 -7.27 -1.03 -12.96
C GLU A 100 -6.72 -2.22 -13.74
N PHE A 101 -6.13 -3.15 -13.00
CA PHE A 101 -5.53 -4.37 -13.51
C PHE A 101 -6.11 -5.57 -12.74
N LEU A 102 -6.33 -6.66 -13.46
CA LEU A 102 -6.67 -7.94 -12.89
C LEU A 102 -5.55 -8.92 -13.25
N PHE A 103 -4.85 -9.42 -12.24
CA PHE A 103 -3.85 -10.48 -12.39
C PHE A 103 -4.46 -11.77 -11.86
N GLU A 104 -4.48 -12.83 -12.67
CA GLU A 104 -5.03 -14.13 -12.31
C GLU A 104 -3.90 -15.14 -12.13
N ASP A 105 -4.08 -16.08 -11.20
CA ASP A 105 -3.17 -17.19 -10.92
C ASP A 105 -1.69 -16.79 -10.84
N THR A 106 -1.41 -15.75 -10.05
CA THR A 106 -0.09 -15.12 -9.95
C THR A 106 0.59 -15.43 -8.63
N GLN A 107 1.92 -15.38 -8.62
CA GLN A 107 2.72 -15.37 -7.40
C GLN A 107 3.28 -13.98 -7.16
N GLY A 108 3.32 -13.55 -5.91
CA GLY A 108 3.86 -12.25 -5.60
C GLY A 108 3.84 -11.92 -4.12
N THR A 109 3.87 -10.63 -3.83
CA THR A 109 3.92 -10.12 -2.47
C THR A 109 3.04 -8.89 -2.34
N LEU A 110 2.15 -8.91 -1.35
CA LEU A 110 1.51 -7.72 -0.83
C LEU A 110 2.41 -7.10 0.24
N VAL A 111 2.64 -5.80 0.15
CA VAL A 111 3.34 -5.03 1.17
C VAL A 111 2.61 -3.75 1.49
N GLY A 112 2.66 -3.32 2.73
CA GLY A 112 2.12 -2.03 3.13
C GLY A 112 1.84 -1.98 4.62
N PHE A 113 0.84 -1.21 5.00
CA PHE A 113 0.60 -0.87 6.39
C PHE A 113 -0.88 -0.95 6.77
N TYR A 114 -1.13 -1.26 8.04
CA TYR A 114 -2.35 -0.88 8.72
C TYR A 114 -2.10 0.40 9.53
N THR A 115 -3.00 1.37 9.43
CA THR A 115 -2.97 2.60 10.23
C THR A 115 -4.24 2.75 11.08
N PRO A 116 -4.13 3.13 12.36
CA PRO A 116 -5.27 3.52 13.20
C PRO A 116 -6.10 4.68 12.62
N ASN A 117 -7.41 4.64 12.85
CA ASN A 117 -8.36 5.63 12.33
C ASN A 117 -8.11 7.07 12.79
N PHE A 118 -7.52 7.26 13.97
CA PHE A 118 -7.24 8.61 14.50
C PHE A 118 -6.10 9.33 13.76
N MET A 119 -5.38 8.64 12.88
CA MET A 119 -4.21 9.16 12.17
C MET A 119 -4.51 9.65 10.74
N GLY A 120 -5.79 9.77 10.37
CA GLY A 120 -6.20 10.12 8.99
C GLY A 120 -5.72 11.48 8.46
N SER A 121 -5.25 12.37 9.33
CA SER A 121 -4.63 13.64 8.92
C SER A 121 -3.14 13.50 8.55
N VAL A 122 -2.52 12.35 8.79
CA VAL A 122 -1.07 12.12 8.60
C VAL A 122 -0.81 11.05 7.53
N THR A 123 -1.63 10.00 7.49
CA THR A 123 -1.50 8.87 6.56
C THR A 123 -2.87 8.24 6.30
N VAL A 124 -2.92 7.20 5.48
CA VAL A 124 -4.15 6.48 5.07
C VAL A 124 -4.62 5.54 6.19
N PRO A 125 -5.80 5.77 6.80
CA PRO A 125 -6.40 4.85 7.76
C PRO A 125 -6.73 3.48 7.16
N GLY A 126 -6.71 2.45 8.00
CA GLY A 126 -7.03 1.09 7.58
C GLY A 126 -5.88 0.43 6.84
N TYR A 127 -6.22 -0.53 5.96
CA TYR A 127 -5.25 -1.33 5.22
C TYR A 127 -4.86 -0.63 3.92
N HIS A 128 -3.61 -0.15 3.83
CA HIS A 128 -3.05 0.37 2.59
C HIS A 128 -1.94 -0.58 2.13
N LEU A 129 -2.25 -1.41 1.13
CA LEU A 129 -1.35 -2.43 0.60
C LEU A 129 -1.11 -2.21 -0.89
N HIS A 130 0.09 -2.54 -1.34
CA HIS A 130 0.47 -2.63 -2.74
C HIS A 130 0.85 -4.06 -3.09
N PHE A 131 0.63 -4.47 -4.34
CA PHE A 131 1.05 -5.74 -4.89
C PHE A 131 2.26 -5.57 -5.81
N ILE A 132 3.18 -6.55 -5.76
CA ILE A 132 4.22 -6.76 -6.76
C ILE A 132 4.34 -8.25 -7.07
N SER A 133 4.36 -8.61 -8.36
CA SER A 133 4.53 -9.98 -8.82
C SER A 133 5.93 -10.52 -8.48
N ASN A 134 6.09 -11.84 -8.44
CA ASN A 134 7.34 -12.49 -8.05
C ASN A 134 8.48 -12.23 -9.05
N ASP A 135 8.14 -12.15 -10.34
CA ASP A 135 9.05 -11.75 -11.43
C ASP A 135 9.39 -10.25 -11.42
N ARG A 136 8.71 -9.45 -10.58
CA ARG A 136 8.88 -7.99 -10.47
C ARG A 136 8.56 -7.23 -11.76
N GLU A 137 7.70 -7.80 -12.61
CA GLU A 137 7.27 -7.17 -13.86
C GLU A 137 5.94 -6.43 -13.74
N ASN A 138 5.09 -6.82 -12.77
CA ASN A 138 3.73 -6.31 -12.63
C ASN A 138 3.41 -5.91 -11.18
N GLY A 139 2.52 -4.92 -11.02
CA GLY A 139 2.13 -4.47 -9.69
C GLY A 139 1.18 -3.30 -9.69
N GLY A 140 0.82 -2.84 -8.50
CA GLY A 140 -0.11 -1.73 -8.32
C GLY A 140 -0.53 -1.55 -6.87
N HIS A 141 -1.29 -0.49 -6.62
CA HIS A 141 -2.01 -0.30 -5.37
C HIS A 141 -3.17 -1.30 -5.29
N LEU A 142 -3.28 -2.04 -4.19
CA LEU A 142 -4.22 -3.15 -4.06
C LEU A 142 -5.65 -2.64 -3.83
N LEU A 143 -6.60 -3.12 -4.64
CA LEU A 143 -8.03 -2.90 -4.43
C LEU A 143 -8.73 -4.15 -3.85
N GLY A 144 -8.17 -5.34 -4.12
CA GLY A 144 -8.69 -6.59 -3.58
C GLY A 144 -7.91 -7.79 -4.07
N CYS A 145 -8.12 -8.94 -3.44
CA CYS A 145 -7.50 -10.19 -3.82
C CYS A 145 -8.32 -11.39 -3.40
N VAL A 146 -7.98 -12.52 -4.03
CA VAL A 146 -8.27 -13.87 -3.53
C VAL A 146 -6.93 -14.59 -3.40
N SER A 147 -6.50 -14.87 -2.16
CA SER A 147 -5.24 -15.58 -1.92
C SER A 147 -5.39 -17.08 -2.16
N GLY A 148 -4.28 -17.75 -2.48
CA GLY A 148 -4.12 -19.19 -2.33
C GLY A 148 -3.25 -19.47 -1.09
N ASP A 149 -2.23 -20.30 -1.26
CA ASP A 149 -1.22 -20.55 -0.23
C ASP A 149 -0.34 -19.31 -0.04
N VAL A 150 -0.36 -18.74 1.16
CA VAL A 150 0.38 -17.52 1.53
C VAL A 150 0.97 -17.60 2.93
N GLU A 151 2.08 -16.91 3.13
CA GLU A 151 2.61 -16.55 4.43
C GLU A 151 2.25 -15.09 4.73
N ILE A 152 1.55 -14.87 5.85
CA ILE A 152 1.21 -13.55 6.38
C ILE A 152 2.22 -13.23 7.47
N SER A 153 2.90 -12.10 7.35
CA SER A 153 3.91 -11.63 8.29
C SER A 153 3.59 -10.21 8.75
N VAL A 154 3.66 -9.96 10.05
CA VAL A 154 3.26 -8.68 10.67
C VAL A 154 4.34 -8.20 11.63
N GLN A 155 4.54 -6.88 11.68
CA GLN A 155 5.38 -6.20 12.66
C GLN A 155 4.63 -4.99 13.20
N SER A 156 4.57 -4.85 14.52
CA SER A 156 4.07 -3.64 15.17
C SER A 156 5.07 -2.47 15.05
N ILE A 157 4.55 -1.26 14.87
CA ILE A 157 5.33 -0.03 14.77
C ILE A 157 4.88 0.89 15.92
N ASP A 158 5.78 1.12 16.86
CA ASP A 158 5.57 1.90 18.08
C ASP A 158 6.05 3.36 17.96
N GLN A 159 6.83 3.67 16.91
CA GLN A 159 7.35 5.00 16.63
C GLN A 159 7.03 5.43 15.20
N LEU A 160 6.46 6.64 15.09
CA LEU A 160 6.29 7.33 13.82
C LEU A 160 7.30 8.46 13.70
N MET A 161 8.11 8.44 12.64
CA MET A 161 8.91 9.57 12.21
C MET A 161 8.23 10.22 11.01
N LEU A 162 7.91 11.51 11.13
CA LEU A 162 7.27 12.29 10.07
C LEU A 162 8.27 13.34 9.57
N ASP A 163 8.65 13.21 8.29
CA ASP A 163 9.50 14.20 7.60
C ASP A 163 8.61 15.19 6.84
N LEU A 164 8.80 16.48 7.10
CA LEU A 164 7.95 17.55 6.55
C LEU A 164 8.68 18.20 5.37
N PRO A 165 8.09 18.23 4.16
CA PRO A 165 8.72 18.88 3.01
C PRO A 165 8.94 20.38 3.22
N HIS A 166 10.02 20.92 2.66
CA HIS A 166 10.30 22.37 2.66
C HIS A 166 10.00 23.04 1.32
N SER A 167 9.26 22.40 0.43
CA SER A 167 8.86 23.01 -0.84
C SER A 167 7.83 24.13 -0.61
N VAL A 168 7.79 25.10 -1.53
CA VAL A 168 6.83 26.21 -1.44
C VAL A 168 5.40 25.67 -1.49
N GLU A 169 5.14 24.66 -2.32
CA GLU A 169 3.84 24.01 -2.46
C GLU A 169 3.36 23.43 -1.12
N TYR A 170 4.23 22.77 -0.36
CA TYR A 170 3.88 22.22 0.95
C TYR A 170 3.64 23.33 1.98
N LEU A 171 4.56 24.29 2.07
CA LEU A 171 4.50 25.37 3.07
C LEU A 171 3.31 26.33 2.86
N THR A 172 2.74 26.37 1.65
CA THR A 172 1.58 27.22 1.31
C THR A 172 0.27 26.43 1.17
N ALA A 173 0.30 25.11 1.32
CA ALA A 173 -0.88 24.25 1.22
C ALA A 173 -1.87 24.49 2.37
N SER A 174 -3.16 24.44 2.07
CA SER A 174 -4.23 24.45 3.07
C SER A 174 -4.55 23.03 3.54
N LEU A 175 -3.85 22.57 4.59
CA LEU A 175 -3.95 21.19 5.10
C LEU A 175 -5.01 20.99 6.21
N ASN A 176 -5.75 22.04 6.59
CA ASN A 176 -6.72 21.97 7.70
C ASN A 176 -8.13 21.50 7.28
N ASN A 177 -8.33 21.18 6.00
CA ASN A 177 -9.62 20.73 5.50
C ASN A 177 -9.88 19.28 5.92
N ASP A 178 -11.14 18.95 6.19
CA ASP A 178 -11.54 17.56 6.41
C ASP A 178 -11.58 16.82 5.07
N VAL A 179 -10.57 15.99 4.82
CA VAL A 179 -10.39 15.24 3.56
C VAL A 179 -10.64 13.74 3.73
N ARG A 180 -11.30 13.32 4.81
CA ARG A 180 -11.49 11.90 5.12
C ARG A 180 -12.25 11.15 4.02
N GLU A 181 -13.33 11.73 3.50
CA GLU A 181 -14.10 11.12 2.40
C GLU A 181 -13.31 11.07 1.09
N ASP A 182 -12.52 12.10 0.81
CA ASP A 182 -11.70 12.16 -0.41
C ASP A 182 -10.57 11.12 -0.34
N LEU A 183 -9.97 10.93 0.83
CA LEU A 183 -8.94 9.93 1.06
C LEU A 183 -9.50 8.51 0.94
N ASP A 184 -10.68 8.25 1.50
CA ASP A 184 -11.35 6.95 1.40
C ASP A 184 -11.64 6.60 -0.07
N LYS A 185 -12.21 7.53 -0.85
CA LYS A 185 -12.45 7.35 -2.29
C LYS A 185 -11.16 7.16 -3.11
N ALA A 186 -10.09 7.82 -2.69
CA ALA A 186 -8.82 7.79 -3.42
C ALA A 186 -8.00 6.53 -3.14
N GLU A 187 -8.18 5.89 -1.97
CA GLU A 187 -7.29 4.84 -1.46
C GLU A 187 -8.00 3.50 -1.18
N HIS A 188 -9.34 3.44 -1.14
CA HIS A 188 -10.13 2.20 -0.97
C HIS A 188 -11.18 2.02 -2.08
#